data_AF-A0A6A3IYP4-F1
#
_entry.id   AF-A0A6A3IYP4-F1
#
_cell.length_a   1.000
_cell.length_b   1.000
_cell.length_c   1.000
_cell.angle_alpha   90.00
_cell.angle_beta   90.00
_cell.angle_gamma   90.00
#
_symmetry.space_group_name_H-M   'P 1'
#
loop_
_entity.id
_entity.type
_entity.pdbx_description
1 polymer ?
#
loop_
_entity_poly.entity_id
_entity_poly.type
_entity_poly.pdbx_seq_one_letter_code
_entity_poly.pdbx_strand_id
1 'polypeptide(L)' 'MKFAAVAVLASLVIIGISADGSTGCGRDLCPDDSPLVCGSNGVTYENQCEFDLENCMNGNSKWTVLHNGMCNRSEGGR' A
#
# COMPACT_ATOMS: atom_id res chain seq x y z
N MET A 1 0.85 -10.60 37.06
CA MET A 1 -0.05 -11.53 36.33
C MET A 1 -0.55 -10.75 35.11
N LYS A 2 -0.03 -10.82 33.89
CA LYS A 2 0.57 -11.91 33.11
C LYS A 2 1.61 -11.28 32.16
N PHE A 3 2.89 -11.36 32.53
CA PHE A 3 4.01 -11.07 31.63
C PHE A 3 4.38 -12.39 30.95
N ALA A 4 4.22 -12.48 29.63
CA ALA A 4 4.74 -13.59 28.84
C ALA A 4 5.94 -13.10 28.02
N ALA A 5 6.99 -12.67 28.72
CA ALA A 5 8.34 -12.75 28.22
C ALA A 5 8.85 -14.13 28.67
N VAL A 6 8.82 -15.14 27.78
CA VAL A 6 9.27 -16.49 28.13
C VAL A 6 10.48 -16.87 27.29
N ALA A 7 11.63 -16.69 27.94
CA ALA A 7 12.85 -17.50 27.92
C ALA A 7 13.54 -17.77 26.58
N VAL A 8 14.54 -16.93 26.28
CA VAL A 8 15.80 -17.39 25.69
C VAL A 8 16.49 -18.27 26.73
N LEU A 9 16.28 -19.59 26.68
CA LEU A 9 17.12 -20.54 27.40
C LEU A 9 17.51 -21.70 26.49
N ALA A 10 18.76 -21.62 26.04
CA ALA A 10 19.62 -22.70 25.57
C ALA A 10 19.14 -23.57 24.39
N SER A 11 19.87 -23.42 23.27
CA SER A 11 20.08 -24.45 22.23
C SER A 11 18.91 -24.68 21.23
N LEU A 12 19.08 -24.10 20.03
CA LEU A 12 18.55 -24.57 18.73
C LEU A 12 17.09 -24.33 18.31
N VAL A 13 16.36 -23.33 18.82
CA VAL A 13 15.23 -22.81 18.02
C VAL A 13 15.09 -21.30 18.16
N ILE A 14 15.74 -20.56 17.26
CA ILE A 14 15.35 -19.17 16.97
C ILE A 14 14.05 -19.28 16.17
N ILE A 15 12.91 -19.48 16.84
CA ILE A 15 11.62 -19.26 16.17
C ILE A 15 11.47 -17.75 16.13
N GLY A 16 11.96 -17.14 15.04
CA GLY A 16 11.71 -15.74 14.76
C GLY A 16 10.21 -15.50 14.77
N ILE A 17 9.72 -14.76 15.75
CA ILE A 17 8.34 -14.28 15.74
C ILE A 17 8.37 -13.05 14.83
N SER A 18 8.31 -13.28 13.52
CA SER A 18 7.99 -12.22 12.57
C SER A 18 6.58 -11.76 12.94
N ALA A 19 6.46 -10.63 13.64
CA ALA A 19 5.23 -9.87 13.52
C ALA A 19 5.16 -9.46 12.06
N ASP A 20 4.40 -10.21 11.25
CA ASP A 20 3.96 -9.78 9.94
C ASP A 20 3.01 -8.60 10.17
N GLY A 21 3.58 -7.46 10.53
CA GLY A 21 2.93 -6.18 10.44
C GLY A 21 2.90 -5.80 8.96
N SER A 22 2.02 -6.46 8.22
CA SER A 22 1.63 -6.18 6.84
C SER A 22 2.74 -6.37 5.79
N THR A 23 2.94 -7.60 5.33
CA THR A 23 3.63 -7.88 4.04
C THR A 23 2.76 -7.57 2.80
N GLY A 24 1.63 -6.87 2.97
CA GLY A 24 0.72 -6.51 1.88
C GLY A 24 0.38 -5.03 1.89
N CYS A 25 0.11 -4.47 0.71
CA CYS A 25 -0.37 -3.09 0.59
C CYS A 25 -1.64 -2.96 1.44
N GLY A 26 -1.56 -2.10 2.46
CA GLY A 26 -2.61 -1.96 3.47
C GLY A 26 -3.83 -1.29 2.86
N ARG A 27 -4.92 -2.05 2.75
CA ARG A 27 -6.18 -1.60 2.13
C ARG A 27 -7.10 -0.88 3.10
N ASP A 28 -6.76 -0.87 4.39
CA ASP A 28 -7.75 -0.69 5.45
C ASP A 28 -8.07 0.78 5.78
N LEU A 29 -7.37 1.75 5.19
CA LEU A 29 -7.40 3.15 5.67
C LEU A 29 -7.26 4.20 4.54
N CYS A 30 -8.07 4.15 3.49
CA CYS A 30 -8.18 5.27 2.56
C CYS A 30 -9.37 6.18 2.93
N PRO A 31 -9.13 7.46 3.27
CA PRO A 31 -10.19 8.42 3.58
C PRO A 31 -10.95 8.83 2.32
N ASP A 32 -12.29 8.84 2.40
CA ASP A 32 -13.22 9.16 1.29
C ASP A 32 -13.14 10.64 0.83
N ASP A 33 -12.76 11.55 1.74
CA ASP A 33 -12.75 13.01 1.51
C ASP A 33 -11.53 13.54 0.73
N SER A 34 -10.76 12.66 0.07
CA SER A 34 -9.56 13.07 -0.67
C SER A 34 -9.87 13.34 -2.15
N PRO A 35 -9.23 14.34 -2.78
CA PRO A 35 -9.51 14.66 -4.18
C PRO A 35 -9.02 13.56 -5.13
N LEU A 36 -9.74 13.39 -6.24
CA LEU A 36 -9.36 12.54 -7.37
C LEU A 36 -7.94 12.83 -7.85
N VAL A 37 -7.26 11.80 -8.37
CA VAL A 37 -5.94 11.94 -9.01
C VAL A 37 -5.85 11.17 -10.32
N CYS A 38 -5.09 11.69 -11.28
CA CYS A 38 -4.78 11.01 -12.54
C CYS A 38 -3.40 10.35 -12.44
N GLY A 39 -3.33 9.04 -12.64
CA GLY A 39 -2.07 8.30 -12.69
C GLY A 39 -1.40 8.37 -14.06
N SER A 40 -0.08 8.19 -14.11
CA SER A 40 0.73 8.13 -15.35
C SER A 40 0.40 6.93 -16.24
N ASN A 41 -0.41 6.01 -15.74
CA ASN A 41 -1.01 4.91 -16.49
C ASN A 41 -2.34 5.30 -17.16
N GLY A 42 -2.79 6.55 -17.03
CA GLY A 42 -4.03 7.06 -17.61
C GLY A 42 -5.30 6.66 -16.86
N VAL A 43 -5.15 6.14 -15.64
CA VAL A 43 -6.27 5.73 -14.79
C VAL A 43 -6.56 6.84 -13.79
N THR A 44 -7.84 7.16 -13.61
CA THR A 44 -8.30 8.05 -12.56
C THR A 44 -8.54 7.25 -11.29
N TYR A 45 -7.97 7.70 -10.18
CA TYR A 45 -8.15 7.11 -8.86
C TYR A 45 -8.99 8.06 -8.00
N GLU A 46 -9.86 7.47 -7.17
CA GLU A 46 -10.76 8.21 -6.27
C GLU A 46 -9.98 9.18 -5.38
N ASN A 47 -8.77 8.77 -4.97
CA ASN A 47 -7.83 9.60 -4.25
C ASN A 47 -6.39 9.07 -4.33
N GLN A 48 -5.46 9.80 -3.72
CA GLN A 48 -4.04 9.43 -3.62
C GLN A 48 -3.81 8.09 -2.93
N CYS A 49 -4.57 7.77 -1.88
CA CYS A 49 -4.41 6.52 -1.14
C CYS A 49 -4.77 5.31 -2.02
N GLU A 50 -5.86 5.40 -2.78
CA GLU A 50 -6.26 4.38 -3.75
C GLU A 50 -5.22 4.22 -4.87
N PHE A 51 -4.62 5.33 -5.34
CA PHE A 51 -3.51 5.29 -6.29
C PHE A 51 -2.29 4.54 -5.73
N ASP A 52 -1.88 4.85 -4.50
CA ASP A 52 -0.72 4.22 -3.85
C ASP A 52 -0.98 2.74 -3.55
N LEU A 53 -2.21 2.40 -3.17
CA LEU A 53 -2.65 1.03 -2.95
C LEU A 53 -2.55 0.21 -4.22
N GLU A 54 -3.11 0.69 -5.33
CA GLU A 54 -3.05 0.01 -6.62
C GLU A 54 -1.60 -0.09 -7.14
N ASN A 55 -0.82 0.99 -7.01
CA ASN A 55 0.59 0.98 -7.41
C ASN A 55 1.37 -0.09 -6.65
N CYS A 56 1.14 -0.22 -5.34
CA CYS A 56 1.73 -1.26 -4.52
C CYS A 56 1.22 -2.66 -4.91
N MET A 57 -0.11 -2.83 -5.09
CA MET A 57 -0.74 -4.12 -5.44
C MET A 57 -0.26 -4.63 -6.80
N ASN A 58 0.03 -3.72 -7.72
CA ASN A 58 0.60 -4.03 -9.02
C ASN A 58 2.14 -4.10 -8.98
N GLY A 59 2.72 -4.55 -7.86
CA GLY A 59 4.16 -4.79 -7.72
C GLY A 59 5.02 -3.53 -7.66
N ASN A 60 4.48 -2.42 -7.15
CA ASN A 60 5.12 -1.09 -7.18
C ASN A 60 5.41 -0.62 -8.60
N SER A 61 4.36 -0.55 -9.42
CA SER A 61 4.37 -0.29 -10.87
C SER A 61 5.04 1.00 -11.36
N LYS A 62 5.72 1.76 -10.49
CA LYS A 62 6.43 3.01 -10.81
C LYS A 62 5.53 4.06 -11.47
N TRP A 63 4.21 3.91 -11.36
CA TRP A 63 3.30 4.96 -11.78
C TRP A 63 3.48 6.17 -10.87
N THR A 64 3.31 7.35 -11.44
CA THR A 64 3.33 8.62 -10.71
C THR A 64 1.99 9.31 -10.92
N VAL A 65 1.60 10.19 -10.02
CA VAL A 65 0.49 11.10 -10.29
C VAL A 65 0.93 12.10 -11.36
N LEU A 66 0.16 12.20 -12.44
CA LEU A 66 0.34 13.22 -13.48
C LEU A 66 -0.17 14.57 -13.00
N HIS A 67 -1.41 14.58 -12.49
CA HIS A 67 -2.05 15.78 -11.96
C HIS A 67 -3.21 15.42 -11.02
N ASN A 68 -3.66 16.39 -10.24
CA ASN A 68 -4.89 16.29 -9.44
C ASN A 68 -6.12 16.39 -10.36
N GLY A 69 -7.18 15.67 -10.02
CA GLY A 69 -8.41 15.55 -10.82
C GLY A 69 -8.42 14.31 -11.71
N MET A 70 -9.53 14.13 -12.44
CA MET A 70 -9.70 13.01 -13.37
C MET A 70 -8.78 13.13 -14.59
N CYS A 71 -8.32 12.00 -15.12
CA CYS A 71 -7.57 11.97 -16.39
C CYS A 71 -8.43 12.49 -17.55
N ASN A 72 -7.79 13.18 -18.48
CA ASN A 72 -8.40 13.57 -19.74
C ASN A 72 -8.44 12.39 -20.72
N ARG A 73 -9.30 12.48 -21.74
CA ARG A 73 -9.41 11.46 -22.80
C ARG A 73 -8.10 11.19 -23.55
N SER A 74 -7.14 12.10 -23.47
CA SER A 74 -5.83 12.00 -24.11
C SER A 74 -4.76 11.32 -23.25
N GLU A 75 -5.05 11.01 -21.98
CA GLU A 75 -4.03 10.63 -20.99
C GLU A 75 -3.91 9.12 -20.74
N GLY A 76 -4.61 8.28 -21.50
CA GLY A 76 -4.45 6.82 -21.51
C GLY A 76 -3.87 6.34 -22.83
N GLY A 77 -2.54 6.22 -22.90
CA GLY A 77 -1.84 5.75 -24.09
C GLY A 77 -1.68 4.24 -24.13
N ARG A 78 -2.58 3.54 -24.84
CA ARG A 78 -2.26 2.34 -25.63
C ARG A 78 -3.10 2.32 -26.90
#